data_AF-A0A2G9NG03-F1
#
_entry.id   AF-A0A2G9NG03-F1
#
_cell.length_a   1.000
_cell.length_b   1.000
_cell.length_c   1.000
_cell.angle_alpha   90.00
_cell.angle_beta   90.00
_cell.angle_gamma   90.00
#
_symmetry.space_group_name_H-M   'P 1'
#
loop_
_entity.id
_entity.type
_entity.pdbx_description
1 polymer ?
#
loop_
_entity_poly.entity_id
_entity_poly.type
_entity_poly.pdbx_seq_one_letter_code
_entity_poly.pdbx_strand_id
1 'polypeptide(L)'
;MNIQFFLEKLKGSDEFKKFKKENPKSYLTSCFITVDIEGKEKNNQYHLDFFVPTTLKTKDELGTWWSFKLENGIELEQLQKMDMKDVKFEEIPDFIKNPPKITAKSTIEFDEIQRLIQEEMDKKNITNKIQKILMVLQRQTGSGEVEKYICTVFISGLGILKVIIEDANDGGGKVLFFEKKSFFDMLRKSK
;
A
#
# COMPACT_ATOMS: atom_id res chain seq x y z
N MET A 1 8.78 -0.84 13.54
CA MET A 1 9.11 -1.58 12.30
C MET A 1 8.83 -0.69 11.10
N ASN A 2 9.60 -0.84 10.03
CA ASN A 2 9.44 -0.09 8.77
C ASN A 2 9.46 -1.03 7.56
N ILE A 3 9.30 -0.48 6.36
CA ILE A 3 9.28 -1.27 5.11
C ILE A 3 10.63 -1.93 4.79
N GLN A 4 11.75 -1.25 5.09
CA GLN A 4 13.08 -1.79 4.81
C GLN A 4 13.30 -3.13 5.51
N PHE A 5 12.84 -3.27 6.76
CA PHE A 5 12.88 -4.54 7.51
C PHE A 5 12.20 -5.70 6.75
N PHE A 6 10.98 -5.47 6.24
CA PHE A 6 10.22 -6.50 5.51
C PHE A 6 10.85 -6.82 4.16
N LEU A 7 11.38 -5.81 3.48
CA LEU A 7 12.06 -5.98 2.21
C LEU A 7 13.34 -6.82 2.35
N GLU A 8 14.10 -6.62 3.42
CA GLU A 8 15.28 -7.42 3.74
C GLU A 8 14.90 -8.87 4.10
N LYS A 9 13.88 -9.05 4.94
CA LYS A 9 13.32 -10.36 5.27
C LYS A 9 12.92 -11.12 3.99
N LEU A 10 12.21 -10.46 3.06
CA LEU A 10 11.80 -11.04 1.79
C LEU A 10 13.01 -11.40 0.91
N LYS A 11 13.98 -10.49 0.76
CA LYS A 11 15.17 -10.72 -0.09
C LYS A 11 16.01 -11.91 0.37
N GLY A 12 16.03 -12.20 1.67
CA GLY A 12 16.73 -13.35 2.24
C GLY A 12 16.08 -14.70 1.91
N SER A 13 14.81 -14.72 1.52
CA SER A 13 14.02 -15.94 1.37
C SER A 13 14.26 -16.68 0.05
N ASP A 14 14.02 -17.99 0.07
CA ASP A 14 14.17 -18.82 -1.12
C ASP A 14 13.01 -18.64 -2.10
N GLU A 15 11.80 -18.36 -1.59
CA GLU A 15 10.62 -18.02 -2.39
C GLU A 15 10.90 -16.79 -3.25
N PHE A 16 11.48 -15.74 -2.66
CA PHE A 16 11.82 -14.53 -3.40
C PHE A 16 12.93 -14.74 -4.42
N LYS A 17 14.00 -15.47 -4.05
CA LYS A 17 15.08 -15.81 -4.98
C LYS A 17 14.55 -16.59 -6.19
N LYS A 18 13.67 -17.58 -5.95
CA LYS A 18 13.00 -18.35 -6.99
C LYS A 18 12.12 -17.44 -7.86
N PHE A 19 11.26 -16.64 -7.26
CA PHE A 19 10.41 -15.69 -7.99
C PHE A 19 11.20 -14.73 -8.86
N LYS A 20 12.32 -14.16 -8.36
CA LYS A 20 13.17 -13.26 -9.13
C LYS A 20 13.94 -13.97 -10.25
N LYS A 21 14.31 -15.25 -10.08
CA LYS A 21 14.91 -16.07 -11.13
C LYS A 21 13.91 -16.34 -12.27
N GLU A 22 12.67 -16.64 -11.92
CA GLU A 22 11.59 -16.90 -12.89
C GLU A 22 11.09 -15.59 -13.54
N ASN A 23 11.09 -14.48 -12.80
CA ASN A 23 10.55 -13.19 -13.21
C ASN A 23 11.61 -12.07 -13.05
N PRO A 24 12.69 -12.08 -13.85
CA PRO A 24 13.82 -11.17 -13.67
C PRO A 24 13.43 -9.68 -13.82
N LYS A 25 12.46 -9.38 -14.69
CA LYS A 25 11.96 -8.02 -14.93
C LYS A 25 10.96 -7.52 -13.89
N SER A 26 10.57 -8.35 -12.92
CA SER A 26 9.59 -7.93 -11.91
C SER A 26 10.14 -6.82 -11.00
N TYR A 27 9.26 -5.96 -10.52
CA TYR A 27 9.62 -4.86 -9.64
C TYR A 27 8.52 -4.58 -8.61
N LEU A 28 8.93 -4.05 -7.46
CA LEU A 28 8.06 -3.69 -6.35
C LEU A 28 7.21 -2.45 -6.72
N THR A 29 5.90 -2.54 -6.53
CA THR A 29 4.94 -1.49 -6.89
C THR A 29 4.22 -0.88 -5.68
N SER A 30 4.02 -1.68 -4.64
CA SER A 30 3.36 -1.23 -3.43
C SER A 30 3.79 -2.06 -2.23
N CYS A 31 3.63 -1.45 -1.05
CA CYS A 31 3.65 -2.16 0.22
C CYS A 31 2.31 -1.92 0.90
N PHE A 32 1.51 -2.96 1.10
CA PHE A 32 0.25 -2.89 1.84
C PHE A 32 0.49 -3.38 3.26
N ILE A 33 0.17 -2.53 4.23
CA ILE A 33 0.38 -2.81 5.64
C ILE A 33 -0.92 -2.57 6.38
N THR A 34 -1.25 -3.50 7.26
CA THR A 34 -2.34 -3.35 8.22
C THR A 34 -1.75 -3.35 9.62
N VAL A 35 -2.07 -2.31 10.40
CA VAL A 35 -1.76 -2.22 11.83
C VAL A 35 -3.06 -2.28 12.61
N ASP A 36 -3.26 -3.36 13.35
CA ASP A 36 -4.37 -3.52 14.28
C ASP A 36 -3.95 -3.06 15.67
N ILE A 37 -4.60 -2.01 16.18
CA ILE A 37 -4.24 -1.35 17.45
C ILE A 37 -5.06 -1.93 18.60
N GLU A 38 -6.34 -2.22 18.35
CA GLU A 38 -7.28 -2.69 19.38
C GLU A 38 -7.47 -4.21 19.40
N GLY A 39 -7.05 -4.93 18.35
CA GLY A 39 -7.15 -6.39 18.27
C GLY A 39 -6.48 -7.10 19.44
N LYS A 40 -7.20 -8.02 20.10
CA LYS A 40 -6.67 -8.88 21.18
C LYS A 40 -5.49 -9.73 20.72
N GLU A 41 -5.49 -10.11 19.44
CA GLU A 41 -4.38 -10.69 18.72
C GLU A 41 -3.98 -9.65 17.67
N LYS A 42 -2.72 -9.19 17.69
CA LYS A 42 -2.22 -8.19 16.74
C LYS A 42 -2.14 -8.81 15.35
N ASN A 43 -3.26 -8.81 14.63
CA ASN A 43 -3.40 -9.35 13.28
C ASN A 43 -2.90 -8.35 12.24
N ASN A 44 -1.62 -7.95 12.39
CA ASN A 44 -0.95 -7.11 11.43
C ASN A 44 -0.69 -7.91 10.14
N GLN A 45 -0.90 -7.27 9.00
CA GLN A 45 -0.63 -7.86 7.68
C GLN A 45 0.44 -7.04 6.99
N TYR A 46 1.35 -7.72 6.30
CA TYR A 46 2.47 -7.08 5.62
C TYR A 46 2.62 -7.71 4.25
N HIS A 47 2.21 -6.99 3.23
CA HIS A 47 2.20 -7.47 1.85
C HIS A 47 3.14 -6.61 1.01
N LEU A 48 4.03 -7.25 0.25
CA LEU A 48 4.89 -6.61 -0.74
C LEU A 48 4.45 -7.02 -2.14
N ASP A 49 3.94 -6.06 -2.90
CA ASP A 49 3.35 -6.35 -4.21
C ASP A 49 4.34 -6.06 -5.34
N PHE A 50 4.46 -7.03 -6.24
CA PHE A 50 5.33 -6.98 -7.40
C PHE A 50 4.51 -7.04 -8.67
N PHE A 51 4.92 -6.22 -9.64
CA PHE A 51 4.44 -6.34 -11.00
C PHE A 51 5.46 -7.09 -11.85
N VAL A 52 4.98 -8.09 -12.59
CA VAL A 52 5.72 -8.81 -13.62
C VAL A 52 5.24 -8.29 -14.97
N PRO A 53 6.02 -7.43 -15.66
CA PRO A 53 5.62 -6.95 -16.98
C PRO A 53 5.55 -8.11 -17.96
N THR A 54 4.54 -8.11 -18.85
CA THR A 54 4.52 -9.07 -19.95
C THR A 54 5.72 -8.85 -20.88
N THR A 55 6.30 -9.94 -21.38
CA THR A 55 7.35 -9.89 -22.40
C THR A 55 6.79 -10.00 -23.83
N LEU A 56 5.51 -10.36 -23.96
CA LEU A 56 4.85 -10.51 -25.24
C LEU A 56 4.53 -9.13 -25.82
N LYS A 57 4.92 -8.92 -27.08
CA LYS A 57 4.66 -7.68 -27.84
C LYS A 57 3.25 -7.63 -28.43
N THR A 58 2.36 -8.55 -28.05
CA THR A 58 0.95 -8.48 -28.41
C THR A 58 0.32 -7.37 -27.58
N LYS A 59 -0.39 -6.45 -28.24
CA LYS A 59 -0.86 -5.19 -27.65
C LYS A 59 -1.88 -5.34 -26.52
N ASP A 60 -2.35 -6.57 -26.27
CA ASP A 60 -3.56 -6.82 -25.47
C ASP A 60 -3.30 -7.61 -24.18
N GLU A 61 -2.04 -7.88 -23.82
CA GLU A 61 -1.71 -8.55 -22.55
C GLU A 61 -1.19 -7.57 -21.50
N LEU A 62 -1.82 -7.58 -20.33
CA LEU A 62 -1.29 -6.91 -19.15
C LEU A 62 -0.22 -7.77 -18.47
N GLY A 63 0.68 -7.10 -17.75
CA GLY A 63 1.52 -7.81 -16.78
C GLY A 63 0.69 -8.45 -15.66
N THR A 64 1.36 -9.20 -14.79
CA THR A 64 0.71 -9.87 -13.67
C THR A 64 1.17 -9.28 -12.35
N TRP A 65 0.24 -9.17 -11.40
CA TRP A 65 0.53 -8.73 -10.03
C TRP A 65 0.70 -9.94 -9.14
N TRP A 66 1.64 -9.82 -8.22
CA TRP A 66 1.99 -10.85 -7.25
C TRP A 66 2.16 -10.20 -5.90
N SER A 67 1.72 -10.84 -4.84
CA SER A 67 1.84 -10.34 -3.48
C SER A 67 2.60 -11.35 -2.63
N PHE A 68 3.61 -10.87 -1.93
CA PHE A 68 4.27 -11.62 -0.87
C PHE A 68 3.66 -11.25 0.47
N LYS A 69 2.99 -12.20 1.12
CA LYS A 69 2.49 -12.07 2.49
C LYS A 69 3.57 -12.51 3.47
N LEU A 70 3.78 -11.74 4.53
CA LEU A 70 4.96 -11.85 5.41
C LEU A 70 4.62 -12.14 6.88
N GLU A 71 3.34 -12.18 7.22
CA GLU A 71 2.83 -12.34 8.59
C GLU A 71 3.05 -13.75 9.16
N ASN A 72 2.84 -14.81 8.37
CA ASN A 72 2.89 -16.21 8.81
C ASN A 72 3.94 -17.03 8.04
N GLY A 73 5.11 -16.44 7.84
CA GLY A 73 6.12 -16.95 6.91
C GLY A 73 6.14 -16.12 5.65
N ILE A 74 6.64 -16.67 4.53
CA ILE A 74 6.64 -15.99 3.24
C ILE A 74 5.74 -16.80 2.31
N GLU A 75 4.59 -16.24 1.99
CA GLU A 75 3.64 -16.82 1.04
C GLU A 75 3.57 -15.94 -0.20
N LEU A 76 3.66 -16.57 -1.37
CA LEU A 76 3.54 -15.88 -2.66
C LEU A 76 2.18 -16.19 -3.26
N GLU A 77 1.41 -15.15 -3.56
CA GLU A 77 0.11 -15.25 -4.22
C GLU A 77 0.12 -14.43 -5.52
N GLN A 78 -0.45 -14.98 -6.59
CA GLN A 78 -0.75 -14.19 -7.77
C GLN A 78 -2.03 -13.38 -7.51
N LEU A 79 -1.92 -12.06 -7.47
CA LEU A 79 -3.08 -11.18 -7.37
C LEU A 79 -3.86 -11.30 -8.69
N GLN A 80 -5.15 -11.60 -8.55
CA GLN A 80 -6.13 -11.91 -9.59
C GLN A 80 -5.73 -11.44 -11.00
N LYS A 81 -5.67 -12.37 -11.96
CA LYS A 81 -5.66 -11.99 -13.38
C LYS A 81 -6.94 -11.21 -13.63
N MET A 82 -6.84 -9.91 -13.90
CA MET A 82 -7.98 -9.18 -14.44
C MET A 82 -8.40 -9.90 -15.72
N ASP A 83 -9.55 -10.57 -15.68
CA ASP A 83 -10.15 -11.21 -16.86
C ASP A 83 -10.76 -10.07 -17.69
N MET A 84 -9.91 -9.38 -18.46
CA MET A 84 -10.26 -8.16 -19.22
C MET A 84 -11.03 -8.44 -20.50
N LYS A 85 -11.77 -9.56 -20.57
CA LYS A 85 -12.50 -9.97 -21.79
C LYS A 85 -13.45 -8.89 -22.32
N ASP A 86 -13.92 -8.01 -21.43
CA ASP A 86 -14.89 -6.97 -21.75
C ASP A 86 -14.34 -5.53 -21.69
N VAL A 87 -13.04 -5.34 -21.42
CA VAL A 87 -12.42 -3.99 -21.34
C VAL A 87 -11.39 -3.83 -22.45
N LYS A 88 -11.58 -2.82 -23.29
CA LYS A 88 -10.60 -2.51 -24.36
C LYS A 88 -9.28 -2.06 -23.75
N PHE A 89 -8.17 -2.53 -24.31
CA PHE A 89 -6.84 -2.21 -23.79
C PHE A 89 -6.57 -0.70 -23.73
N GLU A 90 -7.11 0.07 -24.68
CA GLU A 90 -7.00 1.53 -24.75
C GLU A 90 -7.67 2.24 -23.56
N GLU A 91 -8.72 1.65 -23.00
CA GLU A 91 -9.49 2.19 -21.87
C GLU A 91 -8.83 1.90 -20.52
N ILE A 92 -7.84 0.99 -20.51
CA ILE A 92 -7.10 0.66 -19.29
C ILE A 92 -6.17 1.83 -18.94
N PRO A 93 -6.26 2.39 -17.72
CA PRO A 93 -5.37 3.46 -17.29
C PRO A 93 -3.89 3.07 -17.36
N ASP A 94 -3.03 4.03 -17.70
CA ASP A 94 -1.59 3.77 -17.85
C ASP A 94 -0.93 3.28 -16.58
N PHE A 95 -1.40 3.71 -15.41
CA PHE A 95 -0.89 3.22 -14.11
C PHE A 95 -1.25 1.75 -13.84
N ILE A 96 -2.24 1.18 -14.54
CA ILE A 96 -2.53 -0.25 -14.50
C ILE A 96 -1.62 -0.98 -15.50
N LYS A 97 -1.41 -0.43 -16.69
CA LYS A 97 -0.50 -1.02 -17.70
C LYS A 97 0.95 -1.05 -17.20
N ASN A 98 1.37 0.03 -16.56
CA ASN A 98 2.72 0.30 -16.10
C ASN A 98 2.67 0.89 -14.68
N PRO A 99 2.43 0.05 -13.65
CA PRO A 99 2.36 0.53 -12.29
C PRO A 99 3.69 1.19 -11.87
N PRO A 100 3.63 2.24 -11.02
CA PRO A 100 4.83 2.93 -10.59
C PRO A 100 5.72 1.98 -9.78
N LYS A 101 7.01 1.97 -10.09
CA LYS A 101 8.00 1.28 -9.26
C LYS A 101 8.26 2.11 -8.00
N ILE A 102 8.16 1.47 -6.85
CA ILE A 102 8.65 2.06 -5.59
C ILE A 102 10.09 1.63 -5.32
N THR A 103 10.86 2.53 -4.74
CA THR A 103 12.22 2.29 -4.26
C THR A 103 12.24 1.68 -2.86
N ALA A 104 11.19 1.94 -2.06
CA ALA A 104 11.05 1.42 -0.70
C ALA A 104 12.26 1.77 0.18
N LYS A 105 12.79 2.99 0.01
CA LYS A 105 13.87 3.56 0.83
C LYS A 105 13.38 4.22 2.12
N SER A 106 12.06 4.18 2.31
CA SER A 106 11.35 4.64 3.50
C SER A 106 12.03 4.21 4.79
N THR A 107 12.41 5.18 5.61
CA THR A 107 12.90 4.95 6.98
C THR A 107 11.85 5.29 8.04
N ILE A 108 10.67 5.75 7.64
CA ILE A 108 9.60 6.08 8.60
C ILE A 108 9.10 4.80 9.27
N GLU A 109 9.04 4.84 10.60
CA GLU A 109 8.51 3.74 11.38
C GLU A 109 6.97 3.77 11.36
N PHE A 110 6.33 2.61 11.39
CA PHE A 110 4.86 2.54 11.42
C PHE A 110 4.26 3.23 12.66
N ASP A 111 4.97 3.18 13.78
CA ASP A 111 4.58 3.89 15.01
C ASP A 111 4.66 5.41 14.84
N GLU A 112 5.59 5.90 14.01
CA GLU A 112 5.68 7.31 13.66
C GLU A 112 4.52 7.75 12.77
N ILE A 113 4.14 6.93 11.78
CA ILE A 113 2.92 7.16 10.98
C ILE A 113 1.69 7.30 11.89
N GLN A 114 1.53 6.40 12.86
CA GLN A 114 0.45 6.47 13.84
C GLN A 114 0.51 7.77 14.66
N ARG A 115 1.70 8.17 15.12
CA ARG A 115 1.90 9.43 15.85
C ARG A 115 1.50 10.65 15.02
N LEU A 116 1.93 10.73 13.76
CA LEU A 116 1.58 11.83 12.86
C LEU A 116 0.07 11.93 12.63
N ILE A 117 -0.61 10.79 12.51
CA ILE A 117 -2.08 10.74 12.41
C ILE A 117 -2.73 11.26 13.70
N GLN A 118 -2.25 10.83 14.86
CA GLN A 118 -2.78 11.25 16.15
C GLN A 118 -2.60 12.75 16.38
N GLU A 119 -1.42 13.30 16.08
CA GLU A 119 -1.15 14.73 16.19
C GLU A 119 -2.09 15.55 15.30
N GLU A 120 -2.40 15.07 14.10
CA GLU A 120 -3.32 15.74 13.19
C GLU A 120 -4.80 15.61 13.64
N MET A 121 -5.16 14.49 14.28
CA MET A 121 -6.46 14.34 14.96
C MET A 121 -6.62 15.35 16.10
N ASP A 122 -5.60 15.50 16.93
CA ASP A 122 -5.60 16.41 18.08
C ASP A 122 -5.76 17.87 17.63
N LYS A 123 -5.00 18.30 16.61
CA LYS A 123 -5.14 19.64 15.99
C LYS A 123 -6.54 19.92 15.46
N LYS A 124 -7.28 18.88 15.07
CA LYS A 124 -8.64 18.96 14.53
C LYS A 124 -9.72 18.64 15.58
N ASN A 125 -9.35 18.52 16.86
CA ASN A 125 -10.24 18.18 17.98
C ASN A 125 -11.01 16.87 17.75
N ILE A 126 -10.40 15.87 17.11
CA ILE A 126 -10.98 14.54 16.91
C ILE A 126 -10.59 13.66 18.10
N THR A 127 -11.52 13.45 19.03
CA THR A 127 -11.29 12.71 20.29
C THR A 127 -11.50 11.20 20.18
N ASN A 128 -11.90 10.71 19.01
CA ASN A 128 -12.07 9.28 18.74
C ASN A 128 -10.71 8.55 18.85
N LYS A 129 -10.71 7.27 19.24
CA LYS A 129 -9.50 6.43 19.30
C LYS A 129 -9.23 5.77 17.95
N ILE A 130 -7.96 5.65 17.56
CA ILE A 130 -7.56 4.86 16.39
C ILE A 130 -7.68 3.37 16.73
N GLN A 131 -8.41 2.62 15.91
CA GLN A 131 -8.63 1.19 16.09
C GLN A 131 -7.76 0.37 15.14
N LYS A 132 -7.63 0.83 13.89
CA LYS A 132 -6.90 0.12 12.84
C LYS A 132 -6.42 1.10 11.77
N ILE A 133 -5.23 0.85 11.24
CA ILE A 133 -4.66 1.61 10.12
C ILE A 133 -4.37 0.66 8.97
N LEU A 134 -5.03 0.88 7.83
CA LEU A 134 -4.61 0.34 6.54
C LEU A 134 -3.71 1.38 5.88
N MET A 135 -2.50 1.02 5.50
CA MET A 135 -1.60 1.93 4.82
C MET A 135 -1.01 1.28 3.58
N VAL A 136 -0.88 2.06 2.52
CA VAL A 136 -0.27 1.64 1.27
C VAL A 136 0.85 2.60 0.93
N LEU A 137 2.09 2.11 0.86
CA LEU A 137 3.19 2.86 0.28
C LEU A 137 3.09 2.75 -1.24
N GLN A 138 2.97 3.90 -1.91
CA GLN A 138 2.94 4.00 -3.37
C GLN A 138 3.73 5.22 -3.82
N ARG A 139 4.26 5.16 -5.05
CA ARG A 139 4.82 6.31 -5.74
C ARG A 139 3.76 6.95 -6.61
N GLN A 140 3.55 8.26 -6.44
CA GLN A 140 2.67 9.02 -7.32
C GLN A 140 3.44 9.42 -8.58
N THR A 141 2.88 9.16 -9.76
CA THR A 141 3.42 9.59 -11.06
C THR A 141 3.13 11.07 -11.30
N GLY A 142 4.15 11.88 -11.63
CA GLY A 142 4.01 13.32 -11.91
C GLY A 142 5.23 14.16 -11.50
N SER A 143 5.08 15.49 -11.45
CA SER A 143 6.15 16.42 -11.08
C SER A 143 6.45 16.36 -9.58
N GLY A 144 7.49 15.61 -9.21
CA GLY A 144 7.90 15.37 -7.82
C GLY A 144 7.62 13.93 -7.42
N GLU A 145 8.44 12.99 -7.92
CA GLU A 145 8.33 11.55 -7.65
C GLU A 145 8.68 11.22 -6.18
N VAL A 146 7.75 11.48 -5.28
CA VAL A 146 7.87 11.11 -3.87
C VAL A 146 6.99 9.90 -3.56
N GLU A 147 7.47 9.05 -2.67
CA GLU A 147 6.68 7.96 -2.11
C GLU A 147 5.75 8.52 -1.04
N LYS A 148 4.53 8.00 -0.99
CA LYS A 148 3.50 8.44 -0.06
C LYS A 148 2.83 7.24 0.58
N TYR A 149 2.54 7.36 1.87
CA TYR A 149 1.63 6.47 2.57
C TYR A 149 0.21 6.99 2.41
N ILE A 150 -0.61 6.20 1.72
CA ILE A 150 -2.06 6.41 1.65
C ILE A 150 -2.67 5.58 2.77
N CYS A 151 -3.17 6.26 3.79
CA CYS A 151 -3.72 5.62 4.99
C CYS A 151 -5.25 5.75 5.03
N THR A 152 -5.91 4.62 5.27
CA THR A 152 -7.30 4.56 5.72
C THR A 152 -7.29 4.17 7.19
N VAL A 153 -7.78 5.07 8.03
CA VAL A 153 -7.72 4.93 9.49
C VAL A 153 -9.14 4.73 10.00
N PHE A 154 -9.38 3.61 10.67
CA PHE A 154 -10.64 3.37 11.37
C PHE A 154 -10.53 3.91 12.78
N ILE A 155 -11.49 4.73 13.16
CA ILE A 155 -11.57 5.32 14.50
C ILE A 155 -12.88 4.92 15.17
N SER A 156 -12.85 4.85 16.50
CA SER A 156 -14.02 4.52 17.33
C SER A 156 -15.23 5.39 16.97
N GLY A 157 -16.45 4.85 17.03
CA GLY A 157 -17.67 5.59 16.68
C GLY A 157 -17.98 5.63 15.18
N LEU A 158 -17.57 4.60 14.44
CA LEU A 158 -17.86 4.42 13.00
C LEU A 158 -17.29 5.52 12.11
N GLY A 159 -16.15 6.12 12.51
CA GLY A 159 -15.45 7.11 11.72
C GLY A 159 -14.36 6.50 10.85
N ILE A 160 -14.11 7.11 9.69
CA ILE A 160 -12.98 6.78 8.83
C ILE A 160 -12.19 8.06 8.56
N LEU A 161 -10.87 8.00 8.68
CA LEU A 161 -9.99 9.06 8.21
C LEU A 161 -9.26 8.59 6.95
N LYS A 162 -9.20 9.47 5.96
CA LYS A 162 -8.28 9.33 4.83
C LYS A 162 -7.11 10.27 5.07
N VAL A 163 -5.91 9.71 5.16
CA VAL A 163 -4.69 10.47 5.43
C VAL A 163 -3.66 10.15 4.34
N ILE A 164 -2.98 11.18 3.84
CA ILE A 164 -1.83 10.99 2.92
C ILE A 164 -0.61 11.60 3.59
N ILE A 165 0.43 10.79 3.75
CA ILE A 165 1.69 11.19 4.37
C ILE A 165 2.78 11.08 3.31
N GLU A 166 3.49 12.17 3.08
CA GLU A 166 4.71 12.17 2.27
C GLU A 166 5.84 11.54 3.06
N ASP A 167 6.58 10.65 2.41
CA ASP A 167 7.83 10.10 2.94
C ASP A 167 9.01 10.95 2.47
N ALA A 168 9.61 11.68 3.42
CA ALA A 168 10.72 12.58 3.12
C ALA A 168 12.07 11.85 2.93
N ASN A 169 12.15 10.53 3.14
CA ASN A 169 13.35 9.70 3.05
C ASN A 169 14.53 10.10 3.97
N ASP A 170 14.33 11.07 4.88
CA ASP A 170 15.33 11.59 5.82
C ASP A 170 14.94 11.37 7.30
N GLY A 171 13.95 10.51 7.56
CA GLY A 171 13.51 10.15 8.91
C GLY A 171 12.31 10.94 9.43
N GLY A 172 11.49 11.49 8.53
CA GLY A 172 10.21 12.12 8.91
C GLY A 172 9.13 11.96 7.84
N GLY A 173 7.88 12.16 8.27
CA GLY A 173 6.73 12.21 7.39
C GLY A 173 5.95 13.51 7.52
N LYS A 174 5.39 14.01 6.41
CA LYS A 174 4.51 15.18 6.42
C LYS A 174 3.10 14.78 6.01
N VAL A 175 2.11 15.10 6.85
CA VAL A 175 0.70 14.95 6.46
C VAL A 175 0.38 15.96 5.36
N LEU A 176 0.11 15.47 4.16
CA LEU A 176 -0.28 16.28 3.00
C LEU A 176 -1.80 16.43 2.88
N PHE A 177 -2.54 15.43 3.36
CA PHE A 177 -4.00 15.38 3.26
C PHE A 177 -4.57 14.68 4.48
N PHE A 178 -5.67 15.21 5.00
CA PHE A 178 -6.40 14.64 6.12
C PHE A 178 -7.89 14.96 5.98
N GLU A 179 -8.73 13.93 5.85
CA GLU A 179 -10.17 14.05 5.71
C GLU A 179 -10.86 13.05 6.63
N LYS A 180 -11.82 13.53 7.44
CA LYS A 180 -12.73 12.67 8.21
C LYS A 180 -14.01 12.41 7.40
N LYS A 181 -14.38 11.15 7.26
CA LYS A 181 -15.67 10.72 6.71
C LYS A 181 -16.46 9.94 7.75
N SER A 182 -17.77 10.14 7.76
CA SER A 182 -18.66 9.19 8.43
C SER A 182 -18.87 7.98 7.54
N PHE A 183 -18.93 6.78 8.13
CA PHE A 183 -19.32 5.57 7.40
C PHE A 183 -20.67 5.74 6.68
N PHE A 184 -21.60 6.49 7.28
CA PHE A 184 -22.91 6.78 6.69
C PHE A 184 -22.85 7.70 5.45
N ASP A 185 -21.86 8.59 5.38
CA ASP A 185 -21.68 9.46 4.22
C ASP A 185 -21.23 8.67 2.98
N MET A 186 -20.51 7.57 3.20
CA MET A 186 -20.10 6.65 2.13
C MET A 186 -21.29 5.85 1.59
N LEU A 187 -22.18 5.37 2.48
CA LEU A 187 -23.38 4.61 2.10
C LEU A 187 -24.43 5.44 1.34
N ARG A 188 -24.46 6.76 1.53
CA ARG A 188 -25.40 7.64 0.81
C ARG A 188 -25.04 7.88 -0.66
N LYS A 189 -23.78 7.68 -1.05
CA LYS A 189 -23.32 7.90 -2.44
C LYS A 189 -23.55 6.71 -3.38
N SER A 190 -24.11 5.60 -2.89
CA SER A 190 -24.40 4.40 -3.68
C SER A 190 -25.88 4.25 -4.06
N LYS A 191 -26.62 5.37 -4.19
CA LYS A 191 -27.99 5.41 -4.73
C LYS A 191 -28.08 6.37 -5.90
#